data_AF-A0A6G9XYK6-F1
#
_entry.id   AF-A0A6G9XYK6-F1
#
_cell.length_a   1.000
_cell.length_b   1.000
_cell.length_c   1.000
_cell.angle_alpha   90.00
_cell.angle_beta   90.00
_cell.angle_gamma   90.00
#
_symmetry.space_group_name_H-M   'P 1'
#
loop_
_entity.id
_entity.type
_entity.pdbx_description
1 polymer ?
#
loop_
_entity_poly.entity_id
_entity_poly.type
_entity_poly.pdbx_seq_one_letter_code
_entity_poly.pdbx_strand_id
1 'polypeptide(L)'
;MTPGEILETVATVIGSGTAGAGVTAWFNRRHTRAVADRAEAEGAMVDAEAARIIADTAVVLVAPLRTQVEALTSRVAVLESENQATKSLLKIALDHIEELHEWIRDNVPGRRPPRRPSSLPR
;
A
#
# COMPACT_ATOMS: atom_id res chain seq x y z
N MET A 1 28.31 -26.03 -64.63
CA MET A 1 27.53 -25.04 -63.89
C MET A 1 28.11 -24.91 -62.50
N THR A 2 28.93 -23.89 -62.30
CA THR A 2 29.57 -23.63 -61.02
C THR A 2 28.63 -22.81 -60.12
N PRO A 3 28.74 -22.89 -58.79
CA PRO A 3 27.88 -22.14 -57.86
C PRO A 3 27.91 -20.62 -58.08
N GLY A 4 28.99 -20.09 -58.67
CA GLY A 4 29.13 -18.68 -59.04
C GLY A 4 28.20 -18.25 -60.18
N GLU A 5 27.96 -19.11 -61.17
CA GLU A 5 27.08 -18.80 -62.32
C GLU A 5 25.61 -18.70 -61.89
N ILE A 6 25.19 -19.49 -60.88
CA ILE A 6 23.81 -19.44 -60.34
C ILE A 6 23.59 -18.12 -59.57
N LEU A 7 24.57 -17.68 -58.79
CA LEU A 7 24.54 -16.41 -58.06
C LEU A 7 24.51 -15.20 -59.01
N GLU A 8 25.27 -15.26 -60.11
CA GLU A 8 25.31 -14.20 -61.11
C GLU A 8 24.00 -14.13 -61.91
N THR A 9 23.36 -15.27 -62.17
CA THR A 9 22.04 -15.33 -62.85
C THR A 9 20.91 -14.81 -61.95
N VAL A 10 20.96 -15.10 -60.64
CA VAL A 10 19.99 -14.56 -59.67
C VAL A 10 20.20 -13.05 -59.46
N ALA A 11 21.45 -12.57 -59.53
CA ALA A 11 21.77 -11.14 -59.46
C ALA A 11 21.35 -10.37 -60.73
N THR A 12 21.42 -10.99 -61.92
CA THR A 12 21.00 -10.35 -63.19
C THR A 12 19.49 -10.35 -63.41
N VAL A 13 18.72 -11.27 -62.82
CA VAL A 13 17.24 -11.24 -62.89
C VAL A 13 16.63 -10.07 -62.11
N ILE A 14 17.37 -9.51 -61.13
CA ILE A 14 16.95 -8.31 -60.38
C ILE A 14 16.90 -7.05 -61.29
N GLY A 15 17.58 -7.08 -62.44
CA GLY A 15 17.65 -5.98 -63.41
C GLY A 15 16.52 -5.91 -64.46
N SER A 16 15.47 -6.75 -64.38
CA SER A 16 14.35 -6.71 -65.35
C SER A 16 13.05 -6.22 -64.69
N GLY A 17 12.82 -4.91 -64.82
CA GLY A 17 11.57 -4.11 -64.79
C GLY A 17 10.40 -4.42 -63.83
N THR A 18 10.07 -5.68 -63.55
CA THR A 18 8.83 -6.07 -62.85
C THR A 18 9.07 -7.00 -61.66
N ALA A 19 10.13 -7.83 -61.68
CA ALA A 19 10.44 -8.76 -60.58
C ALA A 19 11.20 -8.07 -59.42
N GLY A 20 12.14 -7.17 -59.72
CA GLY A 20 12.92 -6.43 -58.72
C GLY A 20 12.06 -5.53 -57.83
N ALA A 21 11.02 -4.89 -58.40
CA ALA A 21 10.09 -4.04 -57.66
C ALA A 21 9.31 -4.83 -56.58
N GLY A 22 8.94 -6.09 -56.87
CA GLY A 22 8.22 -6.94 -55.93
C GLY A 22 9.09 -7.37 -54.73
N VAL A 23 10.35 -7.73 -54.97
CA VAL A 23 11.29 -8.12 -53.91
C VAL A 23 11.65 -6.92 -53.03
N THR A 24 11.92 -5.75 -53.63
CA THR A 24 12.19 -4.51 -52.88
C THR A 24 10.96 -4.06 -52.07
N ALA A 25 9.75 -4.13 -52.64
CA ALA A 25 8.53 -3.80 -51.93
C ALA A 25 8.26 -4.75 -50.75
N TRP A 26 8.50 -6.05 -50.92
CA TRP A 26 8.38 -7.02 -49.84
C TRP A 26 9.38 -6.76 -48.71
N PHE A 27 10.64 -6.47 -49.06
CA PHE A 27 11.68 -6.16 -48.08
C PHE A 27 11.37 -4.88 -47.30
N ASN A 28 10.96 -3.81 -48.00
CA ASN A 28 10.51 -2.57 -47.36
C ASN A 28 9.28 -2.77 -46.46
N ARG A 29 8.32 -3.61 -46.88
CA ARG A 29 7.14 -3.95 -46.06
C ARG A 29 7.51 -4.76 -44.82
N ARG A 30 8.48 -5.66 -44.93
CA ARG A 30 8.98 -6.43 -43.78
C ARG A 30 9.76 -5.55 -42.81
N HIS A 31 10.60 -4.65 -43.33
CA HIS A 31 11.38 -3.72 -42.53
C HIS A 31 10.48 -2.74 -41.77
N THR A 32 9.47 -2.15 -42.44
CA THR A 32 8.50 -1.24 -41.80
C THR A 32 7.68 -1.92 -40.71
N ARG A 33 7.26 -3.18 -40.91
CA ARG A 33 6.60 -3.97 -39.86
C ARG A 33 7.52 -4.24 -38.67
N ALA A 34 8.76 -4.67 -38.92
CA ALA A 34 9.72 -4.93 -37.84
C ALA A 34 10.03 -3.66 -37.02
N VAL A 35 10.07 -2.49 -37.66
CA VAL A 35 10.23 -1.20 -36.97
C VAL A 35 8.98 -0.85 -36.15
N ALA A 36 7.78 -1.07 -36.68
CA ALA A 36 6.53 -0.84 -35.96
C ALA A 36 6.38 -1.78 -34.74
N ASP A 37 6.64 -3.08 -34.91
CA ASP A 37 6.59 -4.08 -33.84
C ASP A 37 7.60 -3.74 -32.73
N ARG A 38 8.78 -3.24 -33.11
CA ARG A 38 9.81 -2.79 -32.16
C ARG A 38 9.37 -1.54 -31.41
N ALA A 39 8.78 -0.56 -32.09
CA ALA A 39 8.28 0.66 -31.45
C ALA A 39 7.13 0.36 -30.48
N GLU A 40 6.25 -0.58 -30.81
CA GLU A 40 5.17 -1.04 -29.93
C GLU A 40 5.72 -1.78 -28.70
N ALA A 41 6.72 -2.66 -28.89
CA ALA A 41 7.39 -3.34 -27.78
C ALA A 41 8.13 -2.35 -26.87
N GLU A 42 8.83 -1.37 -27.44
CA GLU A 42 9.50 -0.30 -26.67
C GLU A 42 8.48 0.55 -25.90
N GLY A 43 7.33 0.89 -26.50
CA GLY A 43 6.24 1.58 -25.83
C GLY A 43 5.64 0.78 -24.67
N ALA A 44 5.38 -0.51 -24.87
CA ALA A 44 4.87 -1.41 -23.83
C ALA A 44 5.86 -1.57 -22.67
N MET A 45 7.16 -1.58 -22.94
CA MET A 45 8.20 -1.59 -21.90
C MET A 45 8.21 -0.30 -21.08
N VAL A 46 8.07 0.86 -21.73
CA VAL A 46 8.00 2.16 -21.05
C VAL A 46 6.76 2.25 -20.15
N ASP A 47 5.60 1.78 -20.63
CA ASP A 47 4.37 1.75 -19.83
C ASP A 47 4.49 0.81 -18.62
N ALA A 48 5.15 -0.34 -18.77
CA ALA A 48 5.41 -1.26 -17.68
C ALA A 48 6.38 -0.67 -16.63
N GLU A 49 7.40 0.07 -17.08
CA GLU A 49 8.33 0.78 -16.20
C GLU A 49 7.62 1.91 -15.43
N ALA A 50 6.78 2.69 -16.11
CA ALA A 50 5.97 3.72 -15.47
C ALA A 50 5.01 3.14 -14.42
N ALA A 51 4.31 2.04 -14.75
CA ALA A 51 3.44 1.34 -13.81
C ALA A 51 4.21 0.83 -12.58
N ARG A 52 5.43 0.31 -12.78
CA ARG A 52 6.30 -0.14 -11.69
C ARG A 52 6.71 1.02 -10.78
N ILE A 53 7.12 2.15 -11.34
CA ILE A 53 7.49 3.34 -10.56
C ILE A 53 6.31 3.85 -9.72
N ILE A 54 5.10 3.88 -10.30
CA ILE A 54 3.89 4.26 -9.58
C ILE A 54 3.61 3.29 -8.43
N ALA A 55 3.71 1.98 -8.68
CA ALA A 55 3.51 0.97 -7.64
C ALA A 55 4.54 1.07 -6.51
N ASP A 56 5.82 1.21 -6.84
CA ASP A 56 6.90 1.36 -5.86
C ASP A 56 6.70 2.65 -5.03
N THR A 57 6.30 3.74 -5.68
CA THR A 57 6.00 5.02 -4.99
C THR A 57 4.81 4.86 -4.04
N ALA A 58 3.74 4.18 -4.46
CA ALA A 58 2.59 3.93 -3.61
C ALA A 58 2.97 3.11 -2.37
N VAL A 59 3.82 2.09 -2.52
CA VAL A 59 4.32 1.27 -1.39
C VAL A 59 5.13 2.14 -0.41
N VAL A 60 6.03 2.98 -0.93
CA VAL A 60 6.86 3.88 -0.10
C VAL A 60 6.00 4.89 0.66
N LEU A 61 4.92 5.39 0.08
CA LEU A 61 4.01 6.33 0.74
C LEU A 61 3.10 5.65 1.78
N VAL A 62 2.66 4.42 1.52
CA VAL A 62 1.72 3.70 2.40
C VAL A 62 2.41 3.00 3.57
N ALA A 63 3.64 2.51 3.40
CA ALA A 63 4.35 1.77 4.44
C ALA A 63 4.50 2.56 5.76
N PRO A 64 4.90 3.86 5.77
CA PRO A 64 4.97 4.65 7.00
C PRO A 64 3.61 4.84 7.67
N LEU A 65 2.53 4.96 6.89
CA LEU A 65 1.17 5.12 7.42
C LEU A 65 0.74 3.85 8.15
N ARG A 66 1.04 2.67 7.61
CA ARG A 66 0.76 1.40 8.27
C ARG A 66 1.45 1.32 9.63
N THR A 67 2.74 1.65 9.70
CA THR A 67 3.48 1.66 10.96
C THR A 67 2.90 2.66 11.97
N GLN A 68 2.48 3.86 11.51
CA GLN A 68 1.83 4.84 12.38
C GLN A 68 0.47 4.36 12.90
N VAL A 69 -0.33 3.70 12.05
CA VAL A 69 -1.62 3.12 12.45
C VAL A 69 -1.43 2.00 13.46
N GLU A 70 -0.47 1.09 13.25
CA GLU A 70 -0.15 0.01 14.19
C GLU A 70 0.33 0.58 15.54
N ALA A 71 1.22 1.57 15.52
CA ALA A 71 1.70 2.24 16.73
C ALA A 71 0.57 2.97 17.48
N LEU A 72 -0.31 3.66 16.77
CA LEU A 72 -1.44 4.36 17.37
C LEU A 72 -2.46 3.39 17.95
N THR A 73 -2.77 2.30 17.23
CA THR A 73 -3.66 1.25 17.70
C THR A 73 -3.15 0.62 19.01
N SER A 74 -1.84 0.34 19.07
CA SER A 74 -1.20 -0.16 20.29
C SER A 74 -1.33 0.83 21.45
N ARG A 75 -1.07 2.12 21.22
CA ARG A 75 -1.20 3.16 22.25
C ARG A 75 -2.64 3.32 22.74
N VAL A 76 -3.63 3.23 21.85
CA VAL A 76 -5.05 3.29 22.24
C VAL A 76 -5.40 2.10 23.12
N ALA A 77 -5.00 0.88 22.76
CA ALA A 77 -5.27 -0.31 23.56
C ALA A 77 -4.67 -0.21 24.98
N VAL A 78 -3.45 0.31 25.11
CA VAL A 78 -2.81 0.57 26.42
C VAL A 78 -3.62 1.60 27.21
N LEU A 79 -3.96 2.73 26.60
CA LEU A 79 -4.72 3.80 27.26
C LEU A 79 -6.12 3.34 27.70
N GLU A 80 -6.80 2.53 26.89
CA GLU A 80 -8.10 1.95 27.25
C GLU A 80 -7.98 1.01 28.44
N SER A 81 -6.94 0.16 28.46
CA SER A 81 -6.65 -0.71 29.59
C SER A 81 -6.34 0.07 30.88
N GLU A 82 -5.49 1.09 30.81
CA GLU A 82 -5.15 1.96 31.95
C GLU A 82 -6.37 2.74 32.46
N ASN A 83 -7.20 3.25 31.55
CA ASN A 83 -8.44 3.95 31.89
C ASN A 83 -9.41 3.01 32.60
N GLN A 84 -9.56 1.77 32.11
CA GLN A 84 -10.42 0.77 32.74
C GLN A 84 -9.90 0.37 34.12
N ALA A 85 -8.58 0.16 34.27
CA ALA A 85 -7.96 -0.14 35.56
C ALA A 85 -8.18 1.00 36.57
N THR A 86 -8.00 2.25 36.12
CA THR A 86 -8.19 3.45 36.95
C THR A 86 -9.64 3.61 37.37
N LYS A 87 -10.61 3.40 36.47
CA LYS A 87 -12.05 3.43 36.78
C LYS A 87 -12.43 2.35 37.78
N SER A 88 -11.90 1.14 37.62
CA SER A 88 -12.12 0.04 38.55
C SER A 88 -11.59 0.37 39.94
N LEU A 89 -10.36 0.86 40.04
CA LEU A 89 -9.76 1.27 41.30
C LEU A 89 -10.52 2.43 41.97
N LEU A 90 -10.93 3.43 41.19
CA LEU A 90 -11.75 4.54 41.68
C LEU A 90 -13.07 4.02 42.23
N LYS A 91 -13.74 3.08 41.54
CA LYS A 91 -14.96 2.47 42.03
C LYS A 91 -14.74 1.76 43.37
N ILE A 92 -13.71 0.92 43.48
CA ILE A 92 -13.37 0.22 44.72
C ILE A 92 -13.13 1.22 45.87
N ALA A 93 -12.37 2.29 45.61
CA ALA A 93 -12.11 3.32 46.60
C ALA A 93 -13.38 4.05 47.06
N LEU A 94 -14.29 4.35 46.12
CA LEU A 94 -15.58 4.98 46.45
C LEU A 94 -16.47 4.04 47.27
N ASP A 95 -16.60 2.78 46.84
CA ASP A 95 -17.38 1.76 47.54
C ASP A 95 -16.85 1.59 48.99
N HIS A 96 -15.52 1.57 49.18
CA HIS A 96 -14.92 1.48 50.52
C HIS A 96 -15.14 2.74 51.38
N ILE A 97 -15.11 3.94 50.79
CA ILE A 97 -15.42 5.18 51.52
C ILE A 97 -16.88 5.18 51.99
N GLU A 98 -17.80 4.69 51.16
CA GLU A 98 -19.21 4.57 51.51
C GLU A 98 -19.41 3.59 52.67
N GLU A 99 -18.75 2.42 52.62
CA GLU A 99 -18.74 1.45 53.71
C GLU A 99 -18.22 2.08 55.02
N LEU A 100 -17.13 2.86 54.98
CA LEU A 100 -16.62 3.56 56.16
C LEU A 100 -17.61 4.62 56.68
N HIS A 101 -18.30 5.33 55.80
CA HIS A 101 -19.31 6.31 56.20
C HIS A 101 -20.52 5.67 56.88
N GLU A 102 -20.94 4.49 56.42
CA GLU A 102 -21.99 3.69 57.05
C GLU A 102 -21.53 3.16 58.41
N TRP A 103 -20.32 2.58 58.45
CA TRP A 103 -19.74 2.09 59.70
C TRP A 103 -19.65 3.18 60.77
N ILE A 104 -19.20 4.40 60.42
CA ILE A 104 -19.13 5.54 61.35
C ILE A 104 -20.52 5.91 61.88
N ARG A 105 -21.53 5.92 61.01
CA ARG A 105 -22.90 6.27 61.36
C ARG A 105 -23.46 5.32 62.41
N ASP A 106 -23.16 4.04 62.28
CA ASP A 106 -23.70 2.99 63.12
C ASP A 106 -22.90 2.78 64.40
N ASN A 107 -21.58 3.04 64.38
CA ASN A 107 -20.67 2.64 65.46
C ASN A 107 -20.00 3.80 66.22
N VAL A 108 -20.10 5.05 65.75
CA VAL A 108 -19.44 6.20 66.41
C VAL A 108 -20.48 7.22 66.91
N PRO A 109 -20.97 7.06 68.16
CA PRO A 109 -22.00 7.93 68.71
C PRO A 109 -21.54 9.39 68.80
N GLY A 110 -22.42 10.31 68.42
CA GLY A 110 -22.18 11.76 68.47
C GLY A 110 -21.29 12.32 67.36
N ARG A 111 -20.74 11.48 66.46
CA ARG A 111 -20.02 11.94 65.27
C ARG A 111 -20.83 11.70 64.00
N ARG A 112 -20.71 12.61 63.04
CA ARG A 112 -21.26 12.46 61.69
C ARG A 112 -20.11 12.22 60.72
N PRO A 113 -20.28 11.31 59.73
CA PRO A 113 -19.28 11.12 58.71
C PRO A 113 -19.07 12.41 57.88
N PRO A 114 -17.89 12.59 57.27
CA PRO A 114 -17.64 13.68 56.33
C PRO A 114 -18.69 13.73 55.22
N ARG A 115 -18.96 14.93 54.70
CA ARG A 115 -19.89 15.09 53.57
C ARG A 115 -19.22 14.61 52.28
N ARG A 116 -19.95 13.84 51.47
CA ARG A 116 -19.53 13.44 50.12
C ARG A 116 -19.28 14.70 49.27
N PRO A 117 -18.10 14.83 48.63
CA PRO A 117 -17.84 15.91 47.68
C PRO A 117 -18.87 15.95 46.55
N SER A 118 -19.33 17.15 46.16
CA SER A 118 -20.33 17.33 45.10
C SER A 118 -19.83 17.00 43.70
N SER A 119 -18.51 16.92 43.52
CA SER A 119 -17.84 16.57 42.26
C SER A 119 -17.81 15.07 41.98
N LEU A 120 -18.11 14.22 42.96
CA LEU A 120 -18.14 12.78 42.75
C LEU A 120 -19.42 12.38 42.00
N PRO A 121 -19.33 11.49 40.99
CA PRO A 121 -20.51 10.93 40.33
C PRO A 121 -21.37 10.23 41.38
N ARG A 122 -22.70 10.32 41.27
CA ARG A 122 -23.64 9.71 42.23
C ARG A 122 -23.57 8.20 42.21
#